data_AF-A0A2V5H4R3-F1
#
_entry.id   AF-A0A2V5H4R3-F1
#
_cell.length_a   1.000
_cell.length_b   1.000
_cell.length_c   1.000
_cell.angle_alpha   90.00
_cell.angle_beta   90.00
_cell.angle_gamma   90.00
#
_symmetry.space_group_name_H-M   'P 1'
#
loop_
_entity.id
_entity.type
_entity.pdbx_description
1 polymer ?
#
loop_
_entity_poly.entity_id
_entity_poly.type
_entity_poly.pdbx_seq_one_letter_code
_entity_poly.pdbx_strand_id
1 'polypeptide(L)'
;MPTPLDRALNSKNLFLGFTGMVTAAAVWAIWGSDMFPAEPDPTGDPETWSHDEMRRWLRARGLLPHESATREELLERIRANLRVPRRSQA
;
A
#
# COMPACT_ATOMS: atom_id res chain seq x y z
N MET A 1 11.27 9.41 50.27
CA MET A 1 10.97 8.05 49.80
C MET A 1 10.62 8.16 48.32
N PRO A 2 11.31 7.48 47.40
CA PRO A 2 10.97 7.55 45.98
C PRO A 2 9.59 6.90 45.76
N THR A 3 8.70 7.61 45.08
CA THR A 3 7.36 7.12 44.80
C THR A 3 7.39 6.05 43.70
N PRO A 4 6.35 5.21 43.56
CA PRO A 4 6.25 4.28 42.43
C PRO A 4 6.38 4.96 41.06
N LEU A 5 5.89 6.21 40.94
CA LEU A 5 6.01 7.03 39.74
C LEU A 5 7.48 7.40 39.44
N ASP A 6 8.26 7.77 40.46
CA ASP A 6 9.68 8.10 40.31
C ASP A 6 10.51 6.89 39.85
N ARG A 7 10.16 5.68 40.32
CA ARG A 7 10.81 4.44 39.87
C ARG A 7 10.47 4.11 38.42
N ALA A 8 9.24 4.38 37.98
CA ALA A 8 8.84 4.18 36.59
C ALA A 8 9.58 5.16 35.66
N LEU A 9 9.69 6.43 36.07
CA LEU A 9 10.38 7.47 35.30
C LEU A 9 11.90 7.27 35.22
N ASN A 10 12.51 6.62 36.21
CA ASN A 10 13.96 6.33 36.22
C ASN A 10 14.30 4.85 35.92
N SER A 11 13.37 4.11 35.30
CA SER A 11 13.59 2.69 34.99
C SER A 11 14.37 2.51 33.70
N LYS A 12 15.65 2.16 33.84
CA LYS A 12 16.53 1.80 32.70
C LYS A 12 15.97 0.63 31.88
N ASN A 13 15.33 -0.33 32.53
CA ASN A 13 14.75 -1.49 31.86
C ASN A 13 13.52 -1.11 31.01
N LEU A 14 12.72 -0.16 31.48
CA LEU A 14 11.53 0.30 30.77
C LEU A 14 11.93 1.14 29.55
N PHE A 15 12.96 1.96 29.69
CA PHE A 15 13.57 2.68 28.57
C PHE A 15 14.12 1.71 27.51
N LEU A 16 14.96 0.74 27.89
CA LEU A 16 15.54 -0.22 26.94
C LEU A 16 14.47 -1.08 26.25
N GLY A 17 13.44 -1.52 26.98
CA GLY A 17 12.33 -2.29 26.42
C GLY A 17 11.52 -1.48 25.39
N PHE A 18 11.18 -0.23 25.71
CA PHE A 18 10.48 0.66 24.80
C PHE A 18 11.31 0.97 23.55
N THR A 19 12.57 1.35 23.72
CA THR A 19 13.49 1.63 22.61
C THR A 19 13.67 0.42 21.71
N GLY A 20 13.81 -0.78 22.30
CA GLY A 20 13.89 -2.04 21.54
C GLY A 20 12.64 -2.27 20.69
N MET A 21 11.45 -2.10 21.26
CA MET A 21 10.18 -2.27 20.55
C MET A 21 10.01 -1.25 19.41
N VAL A 22 10.28 0.03 19.67
CA VAL A 22 10.18 1.09 18.65
C VAL A 22 11.17 0.87 17.52
N THR A 23 12.40 0.45 17.84
CA THR A 23 13.43 0.15 16.82
C THR A 23 13.00 -1.02 15.95
N ALA A 24 12.44 -2.08 16.53
CA ALA A 24 11.92 -3.22 15.78
C ALA A 24 10.75 -2.81 14.86
N ALA A 25 9.82 -1.99 15.35
CA ALA A 25 8.71 -1.47 14.54
C ALA A 25 9.21 -0.59 13.38
N ALA A 26 10.23 0.24 13.62
CA ALA A 26 10.83 1.09 12.59
C ALA A 26 11.52 0.26 11.49
N VAL A 27 12.29 -0.77 11.87
CA VAL A 27 12.87 -1.73 10.92
C VAL A 27 11.75 -2.40 10.11
N TRP A 28 10.69 -2.87 10.75
CA TRP A 28 9.56 -3.48 10.04
C TRP A 28 8.86 -2.51 9.08
N ALA A 29 8.74 -1.23 9.43
CA ALA A 29 8.12 -0.22 8.56
C ALA A 29 8.94 0.06 7.29
N ILE A 30 10.27 -0.03 7.35
CA ILE A 30 11.16 0.21 6.19
C ILE A 30 11.14 -0.97 5.21
N TRP A 31 11.16 -2.20 5.72
CA TRP A 31 11.35 -3.40 4.89
C TRP A 31 10.11 -4.27 4.72
N GLY A 32 9.13 -4.19 5.62
CA GLY A 32 7.87 -4.94 5.58
C GLY A 32 6.77 -4.20 4.80
N SER A 33 7.13 -3.52 3.72
CA SER A 33 6.32 -2.55 2.99
C SER A 33 5.19 -3.18 2.16
N ASP A 34 4.27 -3.86 2.84
CA ASP A 34 2.87 -4.05 2.43
C ASP A 34 2.00 -4.07 3.70
N MET A 35 2.19 -3.07 4.58
CA MET A 35 1.46 -2.94 5.85
C MET A 35 -0.06 -2.84 5.63
N PHE A 36 -0.46 -2.44 4.42
CA PHE A 36 -1.84 -2.44 3.96
C PHE A 36 -1.93 -3.32 2.72
N PRO A 37 -2.83 -4.32 2.70
CA PRO A 37 -3.07 -5.09 1.49
C PRO A 37 -3.51 -4.16 0.37
N ALA A 38 -2.93 -4.33 -0.82
CA ALA A 38 -3.36 -3.60 -2.00
C ALA A 38 -4.87 -3.82 -2.22
N GLU A 39 -5.59 -2.73 -2.43
CA GLU A 39 -7.03 -2.80 -2.69
C GLU A 39 -7.26 -3.66 -3.95
N PRO A 40 -8.23 -4.61 -3.92
CA PRO A 40 -8.43 -5.51 -5.04
C PRO A 40 -8.77 -4.75 -6.33
N ASP A 41 -8.46 -5.37 -7.46
CA ASP A 41 -8.81 -4.80 -8.76
C ASP A 41 -10.32 -4.54 -8.85
N PRO A 42 -10.73 -3.42 -9.47
CA PRO A 42 -12.14 -3.16 -9.71
C PRO A 42 -12.74 -4.26 -10.61
N THR A 43 -13.98 -4.64 -10.32
CA THR A 43 -14.70 -5.70 -11.05
C THR A 43 -15.89 -5.11 -11.80
N GLY A 44 -16.41 -5.85 -12.80
CA GLY A 44 -17.55 -5.39 -13.60
C GLY A 44 -17.16 -4.47 -14.76
N ASP A 45 -18.04 -3.52 -15.06
CA ASP A 45 -17.92 -2.62 -16.22
C ASP A 45 -16.93 -1.47 -15.95
N PRO A 46 -15.87 -1.32 -16.78
CA PRO A 46 -14.91 -0.21 -16.67
C PRO A 46 -15.52 1.19 -16.68
N GLU A 47 -16.71 1.38 -17.27
CA GLU A 47 -17.36 2.68 -17.31
C GLU A 47 -17.83 3.17 -15.94
N THR A 48 -18.05 2.27 -14.98
CA THR A 48 -18.50 2.63 -13.63
C THR A 48 -17.34 2.87 -12.67
N TRP A 49 -16.11 2.55 -13.09
CA TRP A 49 -14.92 2.72 -12.25
C TRP A 49 -14.59 4.20 -12.03
N SER A 50 -14.10 4.49 -10.84
CA SER A 50 -13.48 5.76 -10.48
C SER A 50 -12.13 5.94 -11.18
N HIS A 51 -11.66 7.18 -11.26
CA HIS A 51 -10.37 7.51 -11.88
C HIS A 51 -9.20 6.80 -11.20
N ASP A 52 -9.25 6.67 -9.88
CA ASP A 52 -8.22 5.97 -9.09
C ASP A 52 -8.23 4.46 -9.32
N GLU A 53 -9.42 3.84 -9.44
CA GLU A 53 -9.56 2.44 -9.80
C GLU A 53 -8.99 2.14 -11.19
N MET A 54 -9.26 3.02 -12.17
CA MET A 54 -8.69 2.91 -13.51
C MET A 54 -7.16 2.97 -13.48
N ARG A 55 -6.59 3.92 -12.75
CA ARG A 55 -5.14 4.06 -12.57
C ARG A 55 -4.52 2.86 -11.87
N ARG A 56 -5.18 2.36 -10.81
CA ARG A 56 -4.76 1.18 -10.06
C ARG A 56 -4.76 -0.07 -10.95
N TRP A 57 -5.84 -0.32 -11.67
CA TRP A 57 -5.97 -1.47 -12.57
C TRP A 57 -4.89 -1.48 -13.65
N LEU A 58 -4.60 -0.30 -14.22
CA LEU A 58 -3.55 -0.11 -15.23
C LEU A 58 -2.15 -0.28 -14.63
N ARG A 59 -1.87 0.30 -13.45
CA ARG A 59 -0.58 0.17 -12.76
C ARG A 59 -0.29 -1.28 -12.39
N ALA A 60 -1.28 -2.03 -11.89
CA ALA A 60 -1.16 -3.45 -11.56
C ALA A 60 -0.78 -4.32 -12.77
N ARG A 61 -1.01 -3.84 -14.00
CA ARG A 61 -0.69 -4.52 -15.26
C ARG A 61 0.53 -3.96 -15.99
N GLY A 62 1.27 -3.04 -15.37
CA GLY A 62 2.40 -2.37 -16.01
C GLY A 62 2.00 -1.42 -17.15
N LEU A 63 0.70 -1.11 -17.26
CA LEU A 63 0.14 -0.22 -18.27
C LEU A 63 0.12 1.22 -17.76
N LEU A 64 1.25 1.72 -17.24
CA LEU A 64 1.33 3.03 -16.59
C LEU A 64 0.78 4.13 -17.52
N PRO A 65 -0.33 4.78 -17.17
CA PRO A 65 -0.80 5.95 -17.89
C PRO A 65 0.08 7.15 -17.54
N HIS A 66 0.08 8.16 -18.41
CA HIS A 66 0.68 9.45 -18.09
C HIS A 66 -0.02 10.03 -16.84
N GLU A 67 0.71 10.71 -15.96
CA GLU A 67 0.14 11.24 -14.69
C GLU A 67 -1.01 12.23 -14.91
N SER A 68 -1.06 12.85 -16.09
CA SER A 68 -2.09 13.79 -16.52
C SER A 68 -3.17 13.17 -17.42
N ALA A 69 -3.21 11.85 -17.58
CA ALA A 69 -4.17 11.20 -18.48
C ALA A 69 -5.62 11.45 -18.02
N THR A 70 -6.47 11.79 -18.98
CA THR A 70 -7.90 12.03 -18.75
C THR A 70 -8.63 10.72 -18.48
N ARG A 71 -9.83 10.79 -17.90
CA ARG A 71 -10.62 9.59 -17.60
C ARG A 71 -10.93 8.78 -18.86
N GLU A 72 -11.22 9.49 -19.94
CA GLU A 72 -11.54 8.92 -21.25
C GLU A 72 -10.34 8.16 -21.82
N GLU A 73 -9.14 8.75 -21.75
CA GLU A 73 -7.89 8.10 -22.18
C GLU A 73 -7.59 6.84 -21.36
N LEU A 74 -7.80 6.90 -20.03
CA LEU A 74 -7.65 5.72 -19.17
C LEU A 74 -8.64 4.62 -19.56
N LEU A 75 -9.90 4.99 -19.78
CA LEU A 75 -10.97 4.06 -20.15
C LEU A 75 -10.71 3.40 -21.51
N GLU A 76 -10.26 4.15 -22.50
CA GLU A 76 -9.86 3.62 -23.81
C GLU A 76 -8.73 2.59 -23.65
N ARG A 77 -7.72 2.92 -22.84
CA ARG A 77 -6.59 2.02 -22.58
C ARG A 77 -7.03 0.75 -21.85
N ILE A 78 -7.95 0.87 -20.90
CA ILE A 78 -8.54 -0.27 -20.19
C ILE A 78 -9.31 -1.16 -21.18
N ARG A 79 -10.20 -0.59 -22.00
CA ARG A 79 -10.95 -1.33 -23.01
C ARG A 79 -10.04 -2.06 -24.00
N ALA A 80 -8.94 -1.44 -24.41
CA ALA A 80 -7.95 -2.06 -25.29
C ALA A 80 -7.26 -3.28 -24.64
N ASN A 81 -7.12 -3.30 -23.32
CA ASN A 81 -6.39 -4.35 -22.58
C ASN A 81 -7.31 -5.32 -21.82
N LEU A 82 -8.62 -5.07 -21.76
CA LEU A 82 -9.59 -5.91 -21.04
C LEU A 82 -9.71 -7.32 -21.64
N ARG A 83 -9.42 -7.46 -22.94
CA ARG A 83 -9.64 -8.68 -23.72
C ARG A 83 -8.40 -9.54 -23.93
N VAL A 84 -7.24 -9.19 -23.38
CA VAL A 84 -6.04 -10.00 -23.56
C VAL A 84 -6.04 -11.13 -22.52
N PRO A 85 -6.26 -12.41 -22.91
CA PRO A 85 -6.06 -13.51 -21.99
C PRO A 85 -4.58 -13.50 -21.62
N ARG A 86 -4.28 -13.48 -20.33
CA ARG A 86 -2.90 -13.59 -19.83
C ARG A 86 -2.35 -14.91 -20.38
N ARG A 87 -1.43 -14.87 -21.33
CA ARG A 87 -0.67 -16.06 -21.73
C ARG A 87 0.05 -16.51 -20.46
N SER A 88 -0.43 -17.60 -19.88
CA SER A 88 0.19 -18.28 -18.75
C SER A 88 1.66 -18.44 -19.09
N GLN A 89 2.54 -17.75 -18.37
CA GLN A 89 3.96 -18.06 -18.43
C GLN A 89 4.12 -19.43 -17.78
N ALA A 90 4.56 -20.39 -18.59
CA ALA A 90 4.96 -21.72 -18.17
C ALA A 90 6.41 -21.69 -17.69
#